data_AF-A0A1D9C7V9-F1
#
_entry.id   AF-A0A1D9C7V9-F1
#
_cell.length_a   1.000
_cell.length_b   1.000
_cell.length_c   1.000
_cell.angle_alpha   90.00
_cell.angle_beta   90.00
_cell.angle_gamma   90.00
#
_symmetry.space_group_name_H-M   'P 1'
#
loop_
_entity.id
_entity.type
_entity.pdbx_description
1 polymer ?
#
loop_
_entity_poly.entity_id
_entity_poly.type
_entity_poly.pdbx_seq_one_letter_code
_entity_poly.pdbx_strand_id
1 'polypeptide(L)'
;MFPGVAHFHTVRVAQPMGMWYSTEFLRGIMDIWELRGSGLTNMHGATGDIVLLGTSTPQLEEIFWELTHNMNVDLGGSGSNLRTPASCMGMSRCQYACYDTQELCYDLTQEYQDELH
;
A
#
# COMPACT_ATOMS: atom_id res chain seq x y z
N MET A 1 10.51 -28.78 -10.05
CA MET A 1 9.98 -28.12 -8.84
C MET A 1 10.52 -26.69 -8.78
N PHE A 2 9.82 -25.77 -8.10
CA PHE A 2 10.10 -24.33 -8.12
C PHE A 2 10.53 -23.81 -6.73
N PRO A 3 11.81 -23.97 -6.33
CA PRO A 3 12.26 -23.60 -4.98
C PRO A 3 12.23 -22.08 -4.72
N GLY A 4 12.40 -21.26 -5.76
CA GLY A 4 12.39 -19.79 -5.64
C GLY A 4 11.04 -19.18 -5.23
N VAL A 5 9.96 -19.96 -5.24
CA VAL A 5 8.62 -19.54 -4.79
C VAL A 5 8.07 -20.47 -3.72
N ALA A 6 8.94 -21.18 -2.99
CA ALA A 6 8.53 -21.98 -1.84
C ALA A 6 7.83 -21.12 -0.77
N HIS A 7 8.26 -19.87 -0.62
CA HIS A 7 7.55 -18.79 0.06
C HIS A 7 7.34 -17.67 -0.98
N PHE A 8 6.12 -17.14 -1.06
CA PHE A 8 5.76 -16.11 -2.03
C PHE A 8 4.66 -15.21 -1.48
N HIS A 9 4.92 -14.66 -0.30
CA HIS A 9 3.97 -13.85 0.45
C HIS A 9 3.69 -12.52 -0.26
N THR A 10 2.46 -12.05 -0.16
CA THR A 10 2.07 -10.73 -0.65
C THR A 10 2.07 -9.75 0.50
N VAL A 11 2.71 -8.58 0.32
CA VAL A 11 2.63 -7.46 1.26
C VAL A 11 1.70 -6.40 0.66
N ARG A 12 0.71 -5.95 1.43
CA ARG A 12 -0.19 -4.86 1.07
C ARG A 12 0.33 -3.58 1.71
N VAL A 13 0.58 -2.56 0.90
CA VAL A 13 1.12 -1.28 1.34
C VAL A 13 0.06 -0.21 1.12
N ALA A 14 -0.19 0.62 2.14
CA ALA A 14 -1.22 1.65 2.08
C ALA A 14 -0.87 2.69 1.00
N GLN A 15 -1.82 2.95 0.09
CA GLN A 15 -1.66 3.91 -0.98
C GLN A 15 -2.05 5.34 -0.55
N PRO A 16 -1.44 6.40 -1.11
CA PRO A 16 -1.98 7.75 -1.02
C PRO A 16 -3.35 7.85 -1.70
N MET A 17 -4.21 8.71 -1.15
CA MET A 17 -5.56 8.93 -1.65
C MET A 17 -5.54 9.39 -3.11
N GLY A 18 -6.48 8.88 -3.91
CA GLY A 18 -6.54 9.15 -5.35
C GLY A 18 -5.38 8.56 -6.18
N MET A 19 -4.48 7.76 -5.58
CA MET A 19 -3.33 7.13 -6.25
C MET A 19 -2.39 8.13 -6.94
N TRP A 20 -2.20 9.29 -6.32
CA TRP A 20 -1.24 10.30 -6.77
C TRP A 20 0.15 10.05 -6.18
N TYR A 21 1.17 10.07 -7.03
CA TYR A 21 2.54 9.74 -6.63
C TYR A 21 3.56 10.75 -7.15
N SER A 22 4.60 10.98 -6.37
CA SER A 22 5.87 11.50 -6.88
C SER A 22 6.73 10.34 -7.39
N THR A 23 7.63 10.62 -8.34
CA THR A 23 8.59 9.60 -8.81
C THR A 23 9.59 9.20 -7.74
N GLU A 24 9.88 10.09 -6.79
CA GLU A 24 10.75 9.82 -5.64
C GLU A 24 10.12 8.76 -4.72
N PHE A 25 8.84 8.91 -4.39
CA PHE A 25 8.11 7.95 -3.57
C PHE A 25 8.11 6.55 -4.21
N LEU A 26 7.76 6.46 -5.50
CA LEU A 26 7.72 5.17 -6.19
C LEU A 26 9.10 4.52 -6.29
N ARG A 27 10.17 5.30 -6.49
CA ARG A 27 11.54 4.77 -6.45
C ARG A 27 11.89 4.22 -5.08
N GLY A 28 11.53 4.93 -4.00
CA GLY A 28 11.74 4.43 -2.63
C GLY A 28 11.08 3.07 -2.38
N ILE A 29 9.83 2.88 -2.80
CA ILE A 29 9.14 1.58 -2.69
C ILE A 29 9.89 0.50 -3.49
N MET A 30 10.32 0.83 -4.70
CA MET A 30 11.03 -0.13 -5.56
C MET A 30 12.42 -0.48 -5.05
N ASP A 31 13.16 0.46 -4.46
CA ASP A 31 14.48 0.21 -3.88
C ASP A 31 14.39 -0.82 -2.73
N ILE A 32 13.37 -0.70 -1.87
CA ILE A 32 13.06 -1.68 -0.82
C ILE A 32 12.69 -3.04 -1.46
N TRP A 33 11.78 -3.01 -2.43
CA TRP A 33 11.19 -4.23 -2.97
C TRP A 33 12.14 -5.03 -3.86
N GLU A 34 13.05 -4.38 -4.58
CA GLU A 34 14.10 -5.04 -5.37
C GLU A 34 15.07 -5.80 -4.45
N LEU A 35 15.43 -5.22 -3.30
CA LEU A 35 16.33 -5.87 -2.34
C LEU A 35 15.65 -7.02 -1.58
N ARG A 36 14.39 -6.86 -1.19
CA ARG A 36 13.74 -7.72 -0.18
C ARG A 36 12.58 -8.56 -0.71
N GLY A 37 12.20 -8.39 -1.97
CA GLY A 37 11.07 -9.07 -2.59
C GLY A 37 11.42 -9.70 -3.93
N SER A 38 10.39 -9.97 -4.72
CA SER A 38 10.51 -10.57 -6.04
C SER A 38 10.75 -9.55 -7.16
N GLY A 39 10.60 -8.25 -6.87
CA GLY A 39 10.52 -7.19 -7.89
C GLY A 39 9.19 -7.13 -8.64
N LEU A 40 8.23 -8.03 -8.37
CA LEU A 40 6.91 -8.02 -9.00
C LEU A 40 5.90 -7.25 -8.15
N THR A 41 5.02 -6.50 -8.81
CA THR A 41 4.00 -5.70 -8.13
C THR A 41 2.66 -5.75 -8.86
N ASN A 42 1.55 -5.59 -8.14
CA ASN A 42 0.31 -5.09 -8.76
C ASN A 42 0.13 -3.62 -8.37
N MET A 43 -0.05 -2.76 -9.37
CA MET A 43 -0.32 -1.34 -9.21
C MET A 43 -1.72 -1.06 -9.81
N HIS A 44 -2.80 -1.32 -9.10
CA HIS A 44 -2.97 -1.60 -7.66
C HIS A 44 -3.72 -2.91 -7.41
N GLY A 45 -3.86 -3.31 -6.15
CA GLY A 45 -4.90 -4.25 -5.73
C GLY A 45 -6.29 -3.67 -5.96
N ALA A 46 -7.30 -4.53 -6.17
CA ALA A 46 -8.66 -4.07 -6.49
C ALA A 46 -9.30 -3.20 -5.39
N THR A 47 -8.88 -3.37 -4.14
CA THR A 47 -9.32 -2.54 -3.00
C THR A 47 -8.62 -1.18 -2.96
N GLY A 48 -7.38 -1.07 -3.43
CA GLY A 48 -6.63 0.18 -3.46
C GLY A 48 -5.13 0.02 -3.15
N ASP A 49 -4.74 -1.02 -2.41
CA ASP A 49 -3.37 -1.20 -1.92
C ASP A 49 -2.32 -1.25 -3.04
N ILE A 50 -1.12 -0.75 -2.77
CA ILE A 50 0.07 -1.17 -3.51
C ILE A 50 0.35 -2.62 -3.11
N VAL A 51 0.54 -3.49 -4.09
CA VAL A 51 0.75 -4.92 -3.85
C VAL A 51 2.19 -5.28 -4.20
N LEU A 52 2.97 -5.63 -3.20
CA LEU A 52 4.31 -6.18 -3.35
C LEU A 52 4.19 -7.71 -3.39
N LEU A 53 4.37 -8.28 -4.59
CA LEU A 53 3.95 -9.64 -4.90
C LEU A 53 5.11 -10.64 -4.78
N GLY A 54 5.28 -11.24 -3.60
CA GLY A 54 6.19 -12.35 -3.40
C GLY A 54 7.43 -11.98 -2.60
N THR A 55 7.47 -12.41 -1.35
CA THR A 55 8.67 -12.42 -0.50
C THR A 55 8.66 -13.64 0.42
N SER A 56 9.68 -13.75 1.28
CA SER A 56 9.83 -14.81 2.28
C SER A 56 9.49 -14.31 3.68
N THR A 57 9.15 -15.22 4.60
CA THR A 57 8.76 -14.86 5.98
C THR A 57 9.80 -13.99 6.71
N PRO A 58 11.11 -14.25 6.64
CA PRO A 58 12.10 -13.43 7.35
C PRO A 58 12.22 -11.99 6.85
N GLN A 59 11.73 -11.68 5.65
CA GLN A 59 11.80 -10.33 5.08
C GLN A 59 10.61 -9.45 5.49
N LEU A 60 9.56 -10.00 6.10
CA LEU A 60 8.33 -9.24 6.38
C LEU A 60 8.58 -8.06 7.34
N GLU A 61 9.23 -8.33 8.48
CA GLU A 61 9.56 -7.29 9.47
C GLU A 61 10.58 -6.28 8.91
N GLU A 62 11.52 -6.74 8.09
CA GLU A 62 12.52 -5.89 7.47
C GLU A 62 11.89 -4.90 6.47
N ILE A 63 10.96 -5.37 5.64
CA ILE A 63 10.20 -4.53 4.73
C ILE A 63 9.35 -3.53 5.52
N PHE A 64 8.66 -4.00 6.56
CA PHE A 64 7.83 -3.14 7.41
C PHE A 64 8.65 -2.04 8.09
N TRP A 65 9.83 -2.38 8.61
CA TRP A 65 10.74 -1.43 9.23
C TRP A 65 11.18 -0.33 8.25
N GLU A 66 11.58 -0.70 7.03
CA GLU A 66 12.00 0.29 6.02
C GLU A 66 10.85 1.17 5.53
N LEU A 67 9.66 0.59 5.32
CA LEU A 67 8.47 1.36 4.95
C LEU A 67 8.12 2.41 6.01
N THR A 68 8.10 2.01 7.28
CA THR A 68 7.70 2.90 8.37
C THR A 68 8.79 3.92 8.72
N HIS A 69 10.03 3.49 8.90
CA HIS A 69 11.11 4.35 9.42
C HIS A 69 11.76 5.22 8.33
N ASN A 70 11.83 4.75 7.09
CA ASN A 70 12.49 5.49 6.01
C ASN A 70 11.49 6.20 5.09
N MET A 71 10.27 5.70 4.96
CA MET A 71 9.28 6.25 4.03
C MET A 71 8.05 6.84 4.71
N ASN A 72 7.84 6.60 6.00
CA ASN A 72 6.61 6.98 6.72
C ASN A 72 5.35 6.43 6.01
N VAL A 73 5.41 5.15 5.62
CA VAL A 73 4.33 4.42 4.93
C VAL A 73 3.97 3.19 5.76
N ASP A 74 2.67 2.97 5.93
CA ASP A 74 2.13 1.81 6.66
C ASP A 74 1.62 0.71 5.71
N LEU A 75 1.22 -0.42 6.30
CA LEU A 75 0.60 -1.53 5.60
C LEU A 75 -0.89 -1.28 5.34
N GLY A 76 -1.42 -2.00 4.35
CA GLY A 76 -2.85 -2.07 4.07
C GLY A 76 -3.55 -3.17 4.87
N GLY A 77 -4.89 -3.15 4.87
CA GLY A 77 -5.72 -4.07 5.65
C GLY A 77 -5.94 -5.45 5.00
N SER A 78 -6.00 -6.50 5.82
CA SER A 78 -6.42 -7.85 5.40
C SER A 78 -6.96 -8.68 6.58
N GLY A 79 -7.89 -9.59 6.32
CA GLY A 79 -8.53 -10.39 7.38
C GLY A 79 -9.94 -9.92 7.71
N SER A 80 -10.46 -10.25 8.89
CA SER A 80 -11.82 -9.89 9.33
C SER A 80 -11.85 -8.52 10.01
N ASN A 81 -11.39 -7.49 9.30
CA ASN A 81 -11.17 -6.14 9.80
C ASN A 81 -11.57 -5.07 8.76
N LEU A 82 -11.44 -3.79 9.10
CA LEU A 82 -11.56 -2.70 8.14
C LEU A 82 -10.48 -2.87 7.07
N ARG A 83 -10.87 -2.74 5.80
CA ARG A 83 -9.92 -2.81 4.68
C ARG A 83 -9.54 -1.41 4.25
N THR A 84 -8.40 -1.30 3.58
CA THR A 84 -7.86 -0.04 3.08
C THR A 84 -8.94 0.74 2.31
N PRO A 85 -9.37 1.90 2.84
CA PRO A 85 -10.31 2.76 2.13
C PRO A 85 -9.70 3.25 0.82
N ALA A 86 -10.55 3.48 -0.17
CA ALA A 86 -10.16 4.07 -1.44
C ALA A 86 -11.23 5.05 -1.92
N SER A 87 -10.80 6.07 -2.65
CA SER A 87 -11.66 7.12 -3.19
C SER A 87 -11.40 7.35 -4.67
N CYS A 88 -12.40 7.91 -5.35
CA CYS A 88 -12.15 8.49 -6.66
C CYS A 88 -11.25 9.72 -6.53
N MET A 89 -10.79 10.25 -7.66
CA MET A 89 -9.95 11.44 -7.67
C MET A 89 -10.59 12.71 -7.10
N GLY A 90 -11.90 12.73 -6.85
CA GLY A 90 -12.59 13.84 -6.19
C GLY A 90 -12.28 15.22 -6.76
N MET A 91 -12.15 16.19 -5.86
CA MET A 91 -11.92 17.60 -6.18
C MET A 91 -10.55 17.87 -6.79
N SER A 92 -9.59 16.93 -6.73
CA SER A 92 -8.25 17.13 -7.30
C SER A 92 -8.26 17.34 -8.82
N ARG A 93 -9.22 16.73 -9.54
CA ARG A 93 -9.31 16.85 -11.00
C ARG A 93 -10.69 16.58 -11.59
N CYS A 94 -11.76 16.57 -10.78
CA CYS A 94 -13.12 16.38 -11.27
C CYS A 94 -14.03 17.51 -10.80
N GLN A 95 -14.58 18.27 -11.76
CA GLN A 95 -15.54 19.36 -11.50
C GLN A 95 -16.93 18.88 -11.03
N TYR A 96 -17.15 17.57 -10.99
CA TYR A 96 -18.41 16.96 -10.51
C TYR A 96 -18.28 16.41 -9.09
N ALA A 97 -17.15 16.60 -8.43
CA ALA A 97 -16.99 16.20 -7.03
C ALA A 97 -17.82 17.12 -6.11
N CYS A 98 -18.76 16.54 -5.38
CA CYS A 98 -19.65 17.28 -4.49
C CYS A 98 -19.07 17.52 -3.08
N TYR A 99 -18.00 16.80 -2.72
CA TYR A 99 -17.25 16.95 -1.47
C TYR A 99 -15.81 16.48 -1.68
N ASP A 100 -14.93 16.75 -0.72
CA ASP A 100 -13.55 16.28 -0.78
C ASP A 100 -13.48 14.78 -0.45
N THR A 101 -13.53 13.96 -1.50
CA THR A 101 -13.52 12.50 -1.35
C THR A 101 -12.16 11.97 -0.90
N GLN A 102 -11.07 12.69 -1.17
CA GLN A 102 -9.73 12.26 -0.78
C GLN A 102 -9.48 12.56 0.69
N GLU A 103 -9.85 13.75 1.15
CA GLU A 103 -9.71 14.13 2.56
C GLU A 103 -10.53 13.19 3.46
N LEU A 104 -11.81 12.96 3.14
CA LEU A 104 -12.64 12.04 3.92
C LEU A 104 -12.04 10.62 3.95
N CYS A 105 -11.49 10.16 2.82
CA CYS A 105 -10.88 8.83 2.75
C CYS A 105 -9.62 8.75 3.60
N TYR A 106 -8.79 9.80 3.61
CA TYR A 106 -7.61 9.90 4.47
C TYR A 106 -8.00 9.94 5.94
N ASP A 107 -8.90 10.84 6.32
CA ASP A 107 -9.33 11.04 7.71
C ASP A 107 -9.88 9.75 8.32
N LEU A 108 -10.78 9.06 7.62
CA LEU A 108 -11.34 7.80 8.13
C LEU A 108 -10.31 6.66 8.14
N THR A 109 -9.31 6.70 7.25
CA THR A 109 -8.20 5.73 7.30
C THR A 109 -7.36 5.95 8.55
N GLN A 110 -7.09 7.20 8.92
CA GLN A 110 -6.30 7.55 10.10
C GLN A 110 -7.08 7.35 11.42
N GLU A 111 -8.36 7.73 11.45
CA GLU A 111 -9.22 7.58 12.63
C GLU A 111 -9.39 6.11 13.02
N TYR A 112 -9.57 5.21 12.04
CA TYR A 112 -9.84 3.80 12.26
C TYR A 112 -8.63 2.89 11.96
N GLN A 113 -7.42 3.35 12.32
CA GLN A 113 -6.20 2.56 12.15
C GLN A 113 -6.24 1.24 12.96
N ASP A 114 -6.76 1.26 14.18
CA ASP A 114 -6.85 0.06 15.03
C ASP A 114 -7.79 -0.98 14.39
N GLU A 115 -8.93 -0.55 13.83
CA GLU A 115 -9.85 -1.45 13.16
C GLU A 115 -9.34 -1.96 11.80
N LEU A 116 -8.31 -1.33 11.22
CA LEU A 116 -7.70 -1.75 9.96
C LEU A 116 -6.65 -2.87 10.13
N HIS A 117 -6.10 -3.02 11.34
CA HIS A 117 -5.06 -4.00 11.67
C HIS A 117 -5.56 -5.20 12.48
#